data_AF-A0A7K6YUV6-F1
#
_entry.id   AF-A0A7K6YUV6-F1
#
_cell.length_a   1.000
_cell.length_b   1.000
_cell.length_c   1.000
_cell.angle_alpha   90.00
_cell.angle_beta   90.00
_cell.angle_gamma   90.00
#
_symmetry.space_group_name_H-M   'P 1'
#
loop_
_entity.id
_entity.type
_entity.pdbx_description
1 polymer ?
#
loop_
_entity_poly.entity_id
_entity_poly.type
_entity_poly.pdbx_seq_one_letter_code
_entity_poly.pdbx_strand_id
1 'polypeptide(L)'
;DVPLLTPSSKEMMSQALKATFSGFAKEQQRLGIPKDPQQWTETHVRDWVMWAVNEFSLKGVDFQKFCMNGAALCALGKECFLELAPDFVGDILWEHLEILQKGESWSLQD
;
A
#
# COMPACT_ATOMS: atom_id res chain seq x y z
N ASP A 1 -15.36 32.32 14.10
CA ASP A 1 -14.01 31.74 14.22
C ASP A 1 -14.04 30.25 14.41
N VAL A 2 -13.82 29.51 13.33
CA VAL A 2 -13.43 28.09 13.38
C VAL A 2 -11.91 28.08 13.39
N PRO A 3 -11.23 27.36 14.31
CA PRO A 3 -9.79 27.35 14.32
C PRO A 3 -9.28 26.70 13.03
N LEU A 4 -8.43 27.44 12.31
CA LEU A 4 -7.66 26.96 11.16
C LEU A 4 -6.71 25.85 11.65
N LEU A 5 -7.24 24.64 11.76
CA LEU A 5 -6.42 23.44 11.70
C LEU A 5 -5.84 23.44 10.30
N THR A 6 -4.58 23.80 10.17
CA THR A 6 -3.83 23.64 8.93
C THR A 6 -4.06 22.21 8.42
N PRO A 7 -4.75 22.00 7.28
CA PRO A 7 -4.89 20.67 6.67
C PRO A 7 -3.53 20.13 6.15
N SER A 8 -2.46 20.90 6.35
CA SER A 8 -1.28 21.04 5.50
C SER A 8 -0.23 19.93 5.59
N SER A 9 -0.50 18.80 6.24
CA SER A 9 0.47 17.70 6.28
C SER A 9 -0.16 16.32 6.08
N LYS A 10 -1.21 15.98 6.81
CA LYS A 10 -1.80 14.63 6.69
C LYS A 10 -2.48 14.40 5.34
N GLU A 11 -3.22 15.39 4.84
CA GLU A 11 -3.94 15.28 3.58
C GLU A 11 -2.99 15.37 2.37
N MET A 12 -2.01 16.28 2.41
CA MET A 12 -0.95 16.35 1.39
C MET A 12 -0.12 15.06 1.35
N MET A 13 0.19 14.46 2.51
CA MET A 13 0.89 13.18 2.55
C MET A 13 0.05 12.06 1.93
N SER A 14 -1.26 11.96 2.25
CA SER A 14 -2.13 10.96 1.63
C SER A 14 -2.31 11.18 0.12
N GLN A 15 -2.42 12.43 -0.33
CA GLN A 15 -2.48 12.75 -1.77
C GLN A 15 -1.19 12.39 -2.50
N ALA A 16 -0.03 12.71 -1.92
CA ALA A 16 1.26 12.31 -2.47
C ALA A 16 1.35 10.79 -2.55
N LEU A 17 0.96 10.07 -1.48
CA LEU A 17 0.94 8.61 -1.43
C LEU A 17 0.09 8.01 -2.55
N LYS A 18 -1.12 8.55 -2.77
CA LYS A 18 -2.02 8.12 -3.84
C LYS A 18 -1.45 8.39 -5.22
N ALA A 19 -0.82 9.55 -5.41
CA ALA A 19 -0.12 9.84 -6.67
C ALA A 19 1.01 8.83 -6.90
N THR A 20 1.74 8.47 -5.86
CA THR A 20 2.80 7.47 -5.91
C THR A 20 2.26 6.07 -6.24
N PHE A 21 1.09 5.67 -5.70
CA PHE A 21 0.46 4.38 -6.03
C PHE A 21 0.14 4.20 -7.51
N SER A 22 -0.11 5.29 -8.25
CA SER A 22 -0.25 5.22 -9.72
C SER A 22 1.06 4.77 -10.41
N GLY A 23 2.21 5.00 -9.78
CA GLY A 23 3.51 4.46 -10.22
C GLY A 23 3.57 2.94 -10.12
N PHE A 24 2.95 2.35 -9.11
CA PHE A 24 2.89 0.90 -8.96
C PHE A 24 2.09 0.24 -10.07
N ALA A 25 1.03 0.88 -10.59
CA ALA A 25 0.28 0.32 -11.72
C ALA A 25 1.16 0.07 -12.95
N LYS A 26 2.15 0.93 -13.21
CA LYS A 26 3.15 0.71 -14.28
C LYS A 26 4.04 -0.48 -13.97
N GLU A 27 4.46 -0.60 -12.71
CA GLU A 27 5.29 -1.70 -12.24
C GLU A 27 4.56 -3.04 -12.29
N GLN A 28 3.26 -3.04 -11.96
CA GLN A 28 2.39 -4.21 -12.10
C GLN A 28 2.33 -4.69 -13.55
N GLN A 29 2.22 -3.79 -14.52
CA GLN A 29 2.26 -4.15 -15.94
C GLN A 29 3.64 -4.66 -16.37
N ARG A 30 4.72 -4.05 -15.87
CA ARG A 30 6.11 -4.42 -16.20
C ARG A 30 6.49 -5.81 -15.66
N LEU A 31 6.09 -6.11 -14.43
CA LEU A 31 6.40 -7.35 -13.73
C LEU A 31 5.32 -8.44 -13.91
N GLY A 32 4.16 -8.09 -14.48
CA GLY A 32 3.03 -9.01 -14.62
C GLY A 32 2.29 -9.28 -13.30
N ILE A 33 2.37 -8.37 -12.33
CA ILE A 33 1.66 -8.47 -11.05
C ILE A 33 0.16 -8.24 -11.31
N PRO A 34 -0.73 -9.14 -10.87
CA PRO A 34 -2.17 -8.96 -11.03
C PRO A 34 -2.66 -7.71 -10.27
N LYS A 35 -3.73 -7.09 -10.77
CA LYS A 35 -4.36 -5.96 -10.07
C LYS A 35 -4.99 -6.37 -8.74
N ASP A 36 -5.53 -7.59 -8.70
CA ASP A 36 -6.14 -8.15 -7.49
C ASP A 36 -5.05 -8.64 -6.53
N PRO A 37 -4.94 -8.05 -5.33
CA PRO A 37 -3.97 -8.48 -4.33
C PRO A 37 -4.20 -9.91 -3.87
N GLN A 38 -5.40 -10.49 -3.96
CA GLN A 38 -5.59 -11.91 -3.61
C GLN A 38 -4.87 -12.88 -4.56
N GLN A 39 -4.63 -12.46 -5.81
CA GLN A 39 -3.91 -13.24 -6.81
C GLN A 39 -2.39 -13.06 -6.75
N TRP A 40 -1.88 -12.28 -5.79
CA TRP A 40 -0.46 -12.09 -5.66
C TRP A 40 0.23 -13.37 -5.21
N THR A 41 1.36 -13.66 -5.83
CA THR A 41 2.29 -14.68 -5.36
C THR A 41 3.19 -14.07 -4.29
N GLU A 42 3.94 -14.90 -3.58
CA GLU A 42 4.96 -14.41 -2.64
C GLU A 42 5.94 -13.42 -3.29
N THR A 43 6.35 -13.71 -4.52
CA THR A 43 7.23 -12.84 -5.30
C THR A 43 6.55 -11.49 -5.57
N HIS A 44 5.28 -11.49 -5.98
CA HIS A 44 4.54 -10.24 -6.23
C HIS A 44 4.39 -9.38 -4.98
N VAL A 45 4.12 -9.98 -3.82
CA VAL A 45 4.08 -9.25 -2.54
C VAL A 45 5.44 -8.62 -2.25
N ARG A 46 6.53 -9.37 -2.44
CA ARG A 46 7.89 -8.85 -2.24
C ARG A 46 8.22 -7.70 -3.19
N ASP A 47 7.88 -7.83 -4.47
CA ASP A 47 8.10 -6.78 -5.47
C ASP A 47 7.30 -5.52 -5.14
N TRP A 48 6.05 -5.66 -4.70
CA TRP A 48 5.22 -4.55 -4.25
C TRP A 48 5.82 -3.81 -3.05
N VAL A 49 6.26 -4.55 -2.02
CA VAL A 49 6.93 -3.96 -0.85
C VAL A 49 8.24 -3.29 -1.28
N MET A 50 9.02 -3.92 -2.16
CA MET A 50 10.29 -3.37 -2.64
C MET A 50 10.09 -2.09 -3.43
N TRP A 51 9.07 -2.05 -4.29
CA TRP A 51 8.66 -0.85 -5.01
C TRP A 51 8.33 0.27 -4.02
N ALA A 52 7.49 0.01 -3.02
CA ALA A 52 7.11 1.02 -2.02
C ALA A 52 8.32 1.50 -1.20
N VAL A 53 9.22 0.58 -0.83
CA VAL A 53 10.46 0.90 -0.13
C VAL A 53 11.34 1.83 -0.95
N ASN A 54 11.51 1.56 -2.25
CA ASN A 54 12.29 2.39 -3.16
C ASN A 54 11.64 3.76 -3.37
N GLU A 55 10.33 3.77 -3.62
CA GLU A 55 9.57 4.96 -4.00
C GLU A 55 9.40 5.94 -2.84
N PHE A 56 9.14 5.44 -1.63
CA PHE A 56 9.04 6.24 -0.41
C PHE A 56 10.35 6.34 0.37
N SER A 57 11.46 5.80 -0.18
CA SER A 57 12.77 5.74 0.48
C SER A 57 12.71 5.18 1.91
N LEU A 58 11.85 4.17 2.13
CA LEU A 58 11.65 3.54 3.43
C LEU A 58 12.89 2.72 3.79
N LYS A 59 13.24 2.67 5.07
CA LYS A 59 14.37 1.87 5.57
C LYS A 59 13.89 0.95 6.68
N GLY A 60 14.50 -0.23 6.77
CA GLY A 60 14.20 -1.19 7.84
C GLY A 60 12.94 -2.03 7.62
N VAL A 61 12.46 -2.13 6.38
CA VAL A 61 11.36 -3.05 6.04
C VAL A 61 11.89 -4.48 5.93
N ASP A 62 11.33 -5.39 6.70
CA ASP A 62 11.71 -6.79 6.68
C ASP A 62 10.86 -7.56 5.66
N PHE A 63 11.43 -7.82 4.49
CA PHE A 63 10.77 -8.61 3.44
C PHE A 63 10.48 -10.05 3.84
N GLN A 64 11.17 -10.61 4.84
CA GLN A 64 10.88 -11.95 5.33
C GLN A 64 9.54 -12.01 6.05
N LYS A 65 9.14 -10.92 6.71
CA LYS A 65 7.81 -10.82 7.34
C LYS A 65 6.68 -10.77 6.31
N PHE A 66 6.97 -10.32 5.09
CA PHE A 66 6.04 -10.32 3.95
C PHE A 66 6.18 -11.53 3.03
N CYS A 67 6.85 -12.59 3.49
CA CYS A 67 7.04 -13.84 2.74
C CYS A 67 5.75 -14.69 2.75
N MET A 68 4.71 -14.18 2.09
CA MET A 68 3.41 -14.83 2.00
C MET A 68 2.73 -14.49 0.67
N ASN A 69 1.74 -15.29 0.28
CA ASN A 69 0.93 -14.97 -0.90
C ASN A 69 -0.05 -13.84 -0.61
N GLY A 70 -0.60 -13.27 -1.67
CA GLY A 70 -1.59 -12.21 -1.62
C GLY A 70 -2.85 -12.55 -0.84
N ALA A 71 -3.31 -13.80 -0.95
CA ALA A 71 -4.45 -14.29 -0.19
C ALA A 71 -4.20 -14.22 1.34
N ALA A 72 -3.03 -14.66 1.80
CA ALA A 72 -2.63 -14.55 3.20
C ALA A 72 -2.46 -13.09 3.62
N LEU A 73 -1.90 -12.26 2.73
CA LEU A 73 -1.73 -10.82 2.98
C LEU A 73 -3.07 -10.11 3.23
N CYS A 74 -4.08 -10.37 2.39
CA CYS A 74 -5.43 -9.86 2.59
C CYS A 74 -6.10 -10.44 3.86
N ALA A 75 -5.77 -11.69 4.23
CA ALA A 75 -6.36 -12.36 5.39
C ALA A 75 -5.78 -11.90 6.75
N LEU A 76 -4.56 -11.34 6.79
CA LEU A 76 -3.92 -10.87 8.02
C LEU A 76 -4.74 -9.78 8.75
N GLY A 77 -5.46 -8.95 8.01
CA GLY A 77 -6.09 -7.75 8.55
C GLY A 77 -5.09 -6.67 8.93
N LYS A 78 -5.61 -5.46 9.19
CA LYS A 78 -4.79 -4.26 9.43
C LYS A 78 -3.85 -4.43 10.62
N GLU A 79 -4.38 -4.91 11.75
CA GLU A 79 -3.61 -5.03 13.00
C GLU A 79 -2.39 -5.93 12.83
N CYS A 80 -2.57 -7.16 12.32
CA CYS A 80 -1.44 -8.07 12.10
C CYS A 80 -0.47 -7.51 11.05
N PHE A 81 -0.96 -6.86 9.99
CA PHE A 81 -0.10 -6.25 8.98
C PHE A 81 0.79 -5.15 9.57
N LEU A 82 0.24 -4.30 10.43
CA LEU A 82 0.98 -3.24 11.11
C LEU A 82 2.03 -3.79 12.09
N GLU A 83 1.83 -4.98 12.67
CA GLU A 83 2.87 -5.65 13.50
C GLU A 83 4.04 -6.20 12.66
N LEU A 84 3.82 -6.45 11.37
CA LEU A 84 4.84 -6.94 10.46
C LEU A 84 5.76 -5.81 9.97
N ALA A 85 5.20 -4.64 9.64
CA ALA A 85 5.98 -3.49 9.19
C ALA A 85 6.36 -2.54 10.34
N PRO A 86 7.39 -1.69 10.15
CA PRO A 86 7.62 -0.54 11.02
C PRO A 86 6.42 0.42 11.06
N ASP A 87 6.29 1.17 12.16
CA ASP A 87 5.36 2.30 12.25
C ASP A 87 5.55 3.24 11.04
N PHE A 88 4.46 3.84 10.54
CA PHE A 88 4.38 4.62 9.29
C PHE A 88 4.50 3.80 7.99
N VAL A 89 5.44 2.87 7.88
CA VAL A 89 5.58 1.98 6.70
C VAL A 89 4.34 1.10 6.58
N GLY A 90 3.92 0.51 7.70
CA GLY A 90 2.75 -0.36 7.75
C GLY A 90 1.50 0.36 7.29
N ASP A 91 1.27 1.59 7.75
CA ASP A 91 0.11 2.40 7.35
C ASP A 91 0.13 2.71 5.85
N ILE A 92 1.29 3.05 5.29
CA ILE A 92 1.43 3.35 3.85
C ILE A 92 1.09 2.13 3.00
N LEU A 93 1.71 1.00 3.31
CA LEU A 93 1.51 -0.25 2.57
C LEU A 93 0.07 -0.74 2.73
N TRP A 94 -0.48 -0.69 3.95
CA TRP A 94 -1.86 -1.09 4.21
C TRP A 94 -2.86 -0.20 3.45
N GLU A 95 -2.65 1.11 3.44
CA GLU A 95 -3.49 2.05 2.68
C GLU A 95 -3.47 1.70 1.17
N HIS A 96 -2.29 1.36 0.63
CA HIS A 96 -2.19 0.89 -0.75
C HIS A 96 -2.92 -0.43 -0.98
N LEU A 97 -2.76 -1.39 -0.07
CA LEU A 97 -3.42 -2.70 -0.14
C LEU A 97 -4.94 -2.56 -0.10
N GLU A 98 -5.48 -1.67 0.74
CA GLU A 98 -6.91 -1.35 0.77
C GLU A 98 -7.39 -0.75 -0.56
N ILE A 99 -6.61 0.16 -1.16
CA ILE A 99 -6.96 0.76 -2.46
C ILE A 99 -7.01 -0.31 -3.56
N LEU A 100 -6.05 -1.23 -3.56
CA LEU A 100 -5.99 -2.35 -4.50
C LEU A 100 -7.16 -3.32 -4.29
N GLN A 101 -7.48 -3.67 -3.03
CA GLN A 101 -8.62 -4.51 -2.69
C GLN A 101 -9.97 -3.87 -3.05
N LYS A 102 -10.10 -2.56 -2.81
CA LYS A 102 -11.30 -1.79 -3.18
C LYS A 102 -11.39 -1.47 -4.67
N GLY A 103 -10.35 -1.83 -5.45
CA GLY A 103 -10.31 -1.83 -6.91
C GLY A 103 -10.97 -0.61 -7.54
N GLU A 104 -10.41 0.59 -7.35
CA GLU A 104 -10.93 1.84 -7.95
C GLU A 104 -12.47 2.00 -7.90
N SER A 105 -13.15 1.48 -6.87
CA SER A 105 -14.55 1.82 -6.60
C SER A 105 -14.58 3.17 -5.88
N TRP A 106 -14.10 4.21 -6.57
CA TRP A 106 -14.69 5.56 -6.46
C TRP A 106 -15.86 5.73 -7.44
N SER A 107 -16.23 4.67 -8.16
CA SER A 107 -17.50 4.63 -8.88
C SER A 107 -18.62 4.31 -7.88
N LEU A 108 -19.48 5.30 -7.63
CA LEU A 108 -20.72 5.30 -6.82
C LEU A 108 -20.56 5.64 -5.32
N GLN A 109 -20.23 6.90 -5.02
CA GLN A 109 -21.14 7.64 -4.15
C GLN A 109 -22.07 8.42 -5.08
N ASP A 110 -23.27 7.89 -5.28
CA ASP A 110 -24.48 8.72 -5.44
C ASP A 110 -24.71 9.54 -4.16
#